data_AF-A0A3N4H294-F1
#
_entry.id   AF-A0A3N4H294-F1
#
_cell.length_a   1.000
_cell.length_b   1.000
_cell.length_c   1.000
_cell.angle_alpha   90.00
_cell.angle_beta   90.00
_cell.angle_gamma   90.00
#
_symmetry.space_group_name_H-M   'P 1'
#
loop_
_entity.id
_entity.type
_entity.pdbx_description
1 polymer ?
#
loop_
_entity_poly.entity_id
_entity_poly.type
_entity_poly.pdbx_seq_one_letter_code
_entity_poly.pdbx_strand_id
1 'polypeptide(L)'
;MFSKTCKYAINAMIYVASLPGGNERSGLKDISKAINSPEAFTAKILQQLVKSDLLHSMKGPNGGFYIHRDTHQIFLSEIVQAIDGDLIFTGCALGLEKCSEDHPCPVHHKFKAVRDHLTGMLMTTSLKDVADSVNVGSSFLKI
;
A
#
# COMPACT_ATOMS: atom_id res chain seq x y z
N MET A 1 -8.94 -3.24 9.67
CA MET A 1 -7.88 -2.23 9.92
C MET A 1 -6.61 -2.74 9.25
N PHE A 2 -5.85 -1.88 8.56
CA PHE A 2 -4.62 -2.30 7.86
C PHE A 2 -3.61 -2.91 8.82
N SER A 3 -2.95 -3.98 8.39
CA SER A 3 -1.83 -4.56 9.12
C SER A 3 -0.68 -3.56 9.22
N LYS A 4 0.25 -3.81 10.16
CA LYS A 4 1.47 -3.01 10.25
C LYS A 4 2.24 -3.06 8.94
N THR A 5 2.37 -4.25 8.34
CA THR A 5 3.06 -4.47 7.06
C THR A 5 2.45 -3.64 5.94
N CYS A 6 1.11 -3.62 5.83
CA CYS A 6 0.41 -2.85 4.79
C CYS A 6 0.62 -1.35 4.94
N LYS A 7 0.61 -0.82 6.17
CA LYS A 7 0.89 0.62 6.42
C LYS A 7 2.29 1.00 5.93
N TYR A 8 3.29 0.18 6.24
CA TYR A 8 4.66 0.43 5.79
C TYR A 8 4.83 0.22 4.28
N ALA A 9 4.10 -0.71 3.67
CA ALA A 9 4.09 -0.91 2.23
C ALA A 9 3.53 0.31 1.49
N ILE A 10 2.40 0.84 1.94
CA ILE A 10 1.82 2.08 1.39
C ILE A 10 2.81 3.23 1.52
N ASN A 11 3.41 3.44 2.70
CA ASN A 11 4.41 4.50 2.89
C ASN A 11 5.64 4.33 1.98
N ALA A 12 6.12 3.09 1.77
CA ALA A 12 7.25 2.82 0.90
C ALA A 12 6.93 3.15 -0.57
N MET A 13 5.74 2.75 -1.03
CA MET A 13 5.27 3.06 -2.39
C MET A 13 5.10 4.56 -2.59
N ILE A 14 4.52 5.28 -1.62
CA ILE A 14 4.38 6.74 -1.68
C ILE A 14 5.76 7.38 -1.77
N TYR A 15 6.70 7.00 -0.90
CA TYR A 15 8.06 7.54 -0.93
C TYR A 15 8.73 7.34 -2.29
N VAL A 16 8.68 6.13 -2.86
CA VAL A 16 9.29 5.84 -4.18
C VAL A 16 8.59 6.64 -5.28
N ALA A 17 7.26 6.78 -5.24
CA ALA A 17 6.51 7.58 -6.20
C ALA A 17 6.74 9.09 -6.07
N SER A 18 7.13 9.56 -4.88
CA SER A 18 7.47 10.97 -4.62
C SER A 18 8.88 11.35 -5.05
N LEU A 19 9.73 10.40 -5.47
CA LEU A 19 11.08 10.71 -5.92
C LEU A 19 11.05 11.59 -7.19
N PRO A 20 12.02 12.52 -7.34
CA PRO A 20 12.13 13.34 -8.53
C PRO A 20 12.17 12.52 -9.83
N GLY A 21 11.54 13.03 -10.88
CA GLY A 21 11.63 12.42 -12.22
C GLY A 21 10.84 11.12 -12.43
N GLY A 22 10.09 10.64 -11.43
CA GLY A 22 9.11 9.53 -11.57
C GLY A 22 9.68 8.13 -11.82
N ASN A 23 10.98 8.02 -12.11
CA ASN A 23 11.67 6.76 -12.40
C ASN A 23 13.02 6.64 -11.66
N GLU A 24 13.26 7.54 -10.71
CA GLU A 24 14.44 7.45 -9.86
C GLU A 24 14.38 6.19 -8.99
N ARG A 25 15.55 5.58 -8.82
CA ARG A 25 15.71 4.36 -8.03
C ARG A 25 16.16 4.75 -6.63
N SER A 26 15.58 4.11 -5.62
CA SER A 26 16.00 4.30 -4.24
C SER A 26 16.50 3.00 -3.61
N GLY A 27 17.56 3.11 -2.81
CA GLY A 27 18.13 1.98 -2.09
C GLY A 27 17.24 1.54 -0.93
N LEU A 28 17.40 0.28 -0.50
CA LEU A 28 16.70 -0.24 0.70
C LEU A 28 16.89 0.67 1.92
N LYS A 29 18.12 1.16 2.14
CA LYS A 29 18.47 2.00 3.29
C LYS A 29 17.69 3.32 3.29
N ASP A 30 17.62 3.97 2.14
CA ASP A 30 16.94 5.25 1.97
C ASP A 30 15.44 5.10 2.17
N ILE A 31 14.83 4.08 1.55
CA ILE A 31 13.41 3.76 1.75
C ILE A 31 13.14 3.46 3.23
N SER A 32 13.97 2.62 3.85
CA SER A 32 13.80 2.21 5.25
C SER A 32 13.85 3.39 6.22
N LYS A 33 14.78 4.32 5.97
CA LYS A 33 14.92 5.57 6.71
C LYS A 33 13.71 6.48 6.48
N ALA A 34 13.28 6.64 5.24
CA ALA A 34 12.18 7.54 4.87
C ALA A 34 10.82 7.12 5.46
N ILE A 35 10.61 5.82 5.69
CA ILE A 35 9.36 5.31 6.28
C ILE A 35 9.50 4.97 7.77
N ASN A 36 10.65 5.25 8.38
CA ASN A 36 10.97 4.93 9.78
C ASN A 36 10.68 3.46 10.14
N SER A 37 11.32 2.55 9.40
CA SER A 37 11.21 1.08 9.53
C SER A 37 12.60 0.43 9.61
N PRO A 38 12.77 -0.71 10.31
CA PRO A 38 14.00 -1.49 10.26
C PRO A 38 14.26 -2.08 8.86
N GLU A 39 15.50 -2.05 8.38
CA GLU A 39 15.88 -2.50 7.01
C GLU A 39 15.42 -3.92 6.69
N ALA A 40 15.58 -4.85 7.63
CA ALA A 40 15.16 -6.24 7.42
C ALA A 40 13.64 -6.39 7.26
N PHE A 41 12.85 -5.54 7.91
CA PHE A 41 11.40 -5.52 7.77
C PHE A 41 10.99 -4.86 6.46
N THR A 42 11.60 -3.71 6.14
CA THR A 42 11.42 -3.01 4.87
C THR A 42 11.76 -3.93 3.69
N ALA A 43 12.86 -4.68 3.76
CA ALA A 43 13.26 -5.61 2.70
C ALA A 43 12.18 -6.66 2.40
N LYS A 44 11.55 -7.23 3.43
CA LYS A 44 10.44 -8.20 3.25
C LYS A 44 9.23 -7.56 2.59
N ILE A 45 8.90 -6.32 2.95
CA ILE A 45 7.81 -5.56 2.34
C ILE A 45 8.09 -5.31 0.86
N LEU A 46 9.28 -4.77 0.54
CA LEU A 46 9.64 -4.48 -0.85
C LEU A 46 9.69 -5.75 -1.70
N GLN A 47 10.10 -6.89 -1.14
CA GLN A 47 10.01 -8.18 -1.83
C GLN A 47 8.57 -8.60 -2.15
N GLN A 48 7.60 -8.35 -1.25
CA GLN A 48 6.19 -8.63 -1.53
C GLN A 48 5.66 -7.74 -2.65
N LEU A 49 5.97 -6.43 -2.60
CA LEU A 49 5.59 -5.47 -3.64
C LEU A 49 6.21 -5.80 -5.01
N VAL A 50 7.44 -6.32 -5.02
CA VAL A 50 8.09 -6.79 -6.26
C VAL A 50 7.41 -8.04 -6.81
N LYS A 51 7.01 -8.98 -5.95
CA LYS A 51 6.28 -10.18 -6.37
C LYS A 51 4.90 -9.85 -6.93
N SER A 52 4.30 -8.75 -6.51
CA SER A 52 2.99 -8.29 -6.99
C SER A 52 3.07 -7.33 -8.18
N ASP A 53 4.25 -7.13 -8.77
CA ASP A 53 4.46 -6.23 -9.93
C ASP A 53 4.04 -4.77 -9.68
N LEU A 54 4.01 -4.36 -8.41
CA LEU A 54 3.77 -2.96 -8.01
C LEU A 54 5.09 -2.19 -7.94
N LEU A 55 6.18 -2.89 -7.68
CA LEU A 55 7.52 -2.35 -7.53
C LEU A 55 8.51 -3.19 -8.33
N HIS A 56 9.56 -2.59 -8.83
CA HIS A 56 10.66 -3.31 -9.50
C HIS A 56 11.95 -3.10 -8.75
N SER A 57 12.90 -4.01 -8.94
CA SER A 57 14.23 -3.91 -8.34
C SER A 57 15.30 -4.16 -9.39
N MET A 58 16.41 -3.43 -9.27
CA MET A 58 17.61 -3.63 -10.06
C MET A 58 18.81 -3.83 -9.13
N LYS A 59 19.72 -4.75 -9.49
CA LYS A 59 20.94 -5.02 -8.74
C LYS A 59 22.11 -4.16 -9.25
N GLY A 60 23.14 -3.99 -8.42
CA GLY A 60 24.39 -3.32 -8.77
C GLY A 60 24.56 -1.95 -8.10
N PRO A 61 25.68 -1.24 -8.37
CA PRO A 61 26.02 0.03 -7.73
C PRO A 61 24.97 1.15 -7.91
N ASN A 62 24.25 1.13 -9.04
CA ASN A 62 23.14 2.03 -9.36
C ASN A 62 21.78 1.30 -9.37
N GLY A 63 21.72 0.21 -8.59
CA GLY A 63 20.51 -0.56 -8.35
C GLY A 63 19.58 0.14 -7.36
N GLY A 64 18.52 -0.55 -6.98
CA GLY A 64 17.49 0.00 -6.09
C GLY A 64 16.09 -0.38 -6.56
N PHE A 65 15.10 0.19 -5.90
CA PHE A 65 13.69 -0.03 -6.17
C PHE A 65 13.08 1.17 -6.90
N TYR A 66 12.18 0.90 -7.82
CA TYR A 66 11.49 1.89 -8.64
C TYR A 66 10.13 1.37 -9.08
N ILE A 67 9.27 2.27 -9.53
CA ILE A 67 7.94 1.94 -10.06
C ILE A 67 8.01 2.10 -11.58
N HIS A 68 7.66 1.05 -12.33
CA HIS A 68 7.69 1.08 -13.80
C HIS A 68 6.34 1.50 -14.40
N ARG A 69 5.24 1.09 -13.76
CA ARG A 69 3.86 1.42 -14.16
C ARG A 69 3.56 2.90 -13.88
N ASP A 70 2.65 3.47 -14.65
CA ASP A 70 2.13 4.82 -14.39
C ASP A 70 1.46 4.87 -13.01
N THR A 71 1.90 5.78 -12.14
CA THR A 71 1.38 5.93 -10.77
C THR A 71 -0.06 6.43 -10.74
N HIS A 72 -0.59 6.99 -11.83
CA HIS A 72 -2.02 7.28 -11.99
C HIS A 72 -2.87 6.01 -12.14
N GLN A 73 -2.26 4.89 -12.52
CA GLN A 73 -2.92 3.60 -12.75
C GLN A 73 -2.57 2.56 -11.68
N ILE A 74 -1.99 2.99 -10.56
CA ILE A 74 -1.75 2.15 -9.39
C ILE A 74 -2.65 2.68 -8.28
N PHE A 75 -3.60 1.89 -7.82
CA PHE A 75 -4.52 2.29 -6.76
C PHE A 75 -4.09 1.74 -5.40
N LEU A 76 -4.46 2.43 -4.31
CA LEU A 76 -4.16 1.96 -2.96
C LEU A 76 -4.76 0.57 -2.69
N SER A 77 -5.88 0.22 -3.33
CA SER A 77 -6.48 -1.11 -3.25
C SER A 77 -5.52 -2.22 -3.70
N GLU A 78 -4.72 -2.00 -4.75
CA GLU A 78 -3.75 -3.00 -5.23
C GLU A 78 -2.66 -3.24 -4.20
N ILE A 79 -2.15 -2.17 -3.56
CA ILE A 79 -1.14 -2.28 -2.50
C ILE A 79 -1.72 -3.03 -1.28
N VAL A 80 -2.95 -2.70 -0.88
CA VAL A 80 -3.64 -3.37 0.23
C VAL A 80 -3.85 -4.85 -0.10
N GLN A 81 -4.32 -5.17 -1.30
CA GLN A 81 -4.56 -6.55 -1.73
C GLN A 81 -3.26 -7.35 -1.79
N ALA A 82 -2.16 -6.76 -2.27
CA ALA A 82 -0.86 -7.42 -2.35
C ALA A 82 -0.27 -7.80 -0.97
N ILE A 83 -0.62 -7.08 0.09
CA ILE A 83 -0.03 -7.23 1.43
C ILE A 83 -0.97 -7.89 2.43
N ASP A 84 -2.22 -7.43 2.51
CA ASP A 84 -3.23 -7.89 3.47
C ASP A 84 -4.26 -8.84 2.83
N GLY A 85 -4.25 -8.99 1.50
CA GLY A 85 -5.20 -9.82 0.77
C GLY A 85 -6.61 -9.24 0.73
N ASP A 86 -7.60 -10.10 0.51
CA ASP A 86 -8.98 -9.68 0.24
C ASP A 86 -9.82 -9.41 1.50
N LEU A 87 -9.27 -9.68 2.69
CA LEU A 87 -10.01 -9.62 3.96
C LEU A 87 -10.60 -8.24 4.25
N ILE A 88 -9.94 -7.16 3.85
CA ILE A 88 -10.48 -5.81 4.02
C ILE A 88 -11.67 -5.54 3.10
N PHE A 89 -11.75 -6.20 1.95
CA PHE A 89 -12.78 -5.96 0.94
C PHE A 89 -14.01 -6.85 1.16
N THR A 90 -13.81 -8.08 1.64
CA THR A 90 -14.89 -9.08 1.74
C THR A 90 -15.05 -9.69 3.14
N GLY A 91 -14.06 -9.54 4.02
CA GLY A 91 -14.01 -10.21 5.31
C GLY A 91 -15.07 -9.73 6.31
N CYS A 92 -15.39 -10.61 7.27
CA CYS A 92 -16.28 -10.32 8.38
C CYS A 92 -15.62 -9.41 9.41
N ALA A 93 -16.35 -8.40 9.91
CA ALA A 93 -15.88 -7.50 10.96
C ALA A 93 -15.42 -8.22 12.24
N LEU A 94 -16.09 -9.34 12.54
CA LEU A 94 -15.88 -10.14 13.74
C LEU A 94 -14.92 -11.32 13.51
N GLY A 95 -14.36 -11.45 12.30
CA GLY A 95 -13.44 -12.54 11.97
C GLY A 95 -14.10 -13.92 11.82
N LEU A 96 -15.41 -13.98 11.63
CA LEU A 96 -16.11 -15.24 11.38
C LEU A 96 -15.76 -15.79 10.00
N GLU A 97 -15.53 -17.11 9.90
CA GLU A 97 -15.26 -17.80 8.64
C GLU A 97 -16.48 -17.80 7.70
N LYS A 98 -17.69 -17.78 8.26
CA LYS A 98 -18.96 -17.74 7.52
C LYS A 98 -19.69 -16.45 7.86
N CYS A 99 -19.73 -15.52 6.91
CA CYS A 99 -20.53 -14.30 6.98
C CYS A 99 -20.91 -13.90 5.55
N SER A 100 -22.20 -13.84 5.27
CA SER A 100 -22.73 -13.48 3.95
C SER A 100 -24.04 -12.70 4.10
N GLU A 101 -24.63 -12.24 3.00
CA GLU A 101 -25.98 -11.67 3.03
C GLU A 101 -27.03 -12.71 3.49
N ASP A 102 -26.85 -13.98 3.15
CA ASP A 102 -27.77 -15.06 3.54
C ASP A 102 -27.61 -15.49 5.01
N HIS A 103 -26.38 -15.42 5.52
CA HIS A 103 -26.03 -15.75 6.90
C HIS A 103 -25.18 -14.63 7.51
N PRO A 104 -25.81 -13.48 7.83
CA PRO A 104 -25.10 -12.31 8.32
C PRO A 104 -24.67 -12.48 9.77
N CYS A 105 -23.47 -12.00 10.08
CA CYS A 105 -23.08 -11.78 11.48
C CYS A 105 -23.92 -10.64 12.11
N PRO A 106 -23.97 -10.53 13.45
CA PRO A 106 -24.80 -9.52 14.13
C PRO A 106 -24.53 -8.05 13.75
N VAL A 107 -23.38 -7.77 13.14
CA VAL A 107 -22.98 -6.41 12.71
C VAL A 107 -22.82 -6.28 11.19
N HIS A 108 -23.19 -7.30 10.41
CA HIS A 108 -22.89 -7.43 8.97
C HIS A 108 -23.27 -6.20 8.17
N HIS A 109 -24.56 -5.83 8.14
CA HIS A 109 -25.03 -4.74 7.27
C HIS A 109 -24.41 -3.38 7.63
N LYS A 110 -24.24 -3.11 8.95
CA LYS A 110 -23.61 -1.87 9.41
C LYS A 110 -22.12 -1.81 9.01
N PHE A 111 -21.41 -2.93 9.19
CA PHE A 111 -20.00 -3.00 8.82
C PHE A 111 -19.80 -2.97 7.31
N LYS A 112 -20.66 -3.67 6.55
CA LYS A 112 -20.62 -3.69 5.07
C LYS A 112 -20.65 -2.28 4.52
N ALA A 113 -21.56 -1.42 4.97
CA ALA A 113 -21.61 -0.03 4.50
C ALA A 113 -20.28 0.73 4.73
N VAL A 114 -19.66 0.56 5.91
CA VAL A 114 -18.35 1.17 6.21
C VAL A 114 -17.25 0.58 5.33
N ARG A 115 -17.27 -0.74 5.15
CA ARG A 115 -16.31 -1.48 4.31
C ARG A 115 -16.42 -1.07 2.85
N ASP A 116 -17.63 -0.87 2.33
CA ASP A 116 -17.90 -0.47 0.96
C ASP A 116 -17.36 0.96 0.71
N HIS A 117 -17.55 1.89 1.66
CA HIS A 117 -16.94 3.21 1.58
C HIS A 117 -15.41 3.17 1.63
N LEU A 118 -14.83 2.36 2.53
CA LEU A 118 -13.38 2.17 2.61
C LEU A 118 -12.82 1.59 1.30
N THR A 119 -13.52 0.61 0.74
CA THR A 119 -13.18 -0.04 -0.53
C THR A 119 -13.22 0.96 -1.67
N GLY A 120 -14.29 1.76 -1.75
CA GLY A 120 -14.41 2.84 -2.74
C GLY A 120 -13.23 3.80 -2.67
N MET A 121 -12.89 4.30 -1.48
CA MET A 121 -11.72 5.18 -1.30
C MET A 121 -10.44 4.52 -1.82
N LEU A 122 -10.15 3.27 -1.44
CA LEU A 122 -8.95 2.56 -1.86
C LEU A 122 -8.88 2.34 -3.38
N MET A 123 -10.02 2.10 -4.03
CA MET A 123 -10.12 1.86 -5.47
C MET A 123 -10.08 3.14 -6.31
N THR A 124 -10.38 4.31 -5.72
CA THR A 124 -10.40 5.59 -6.44
C THR A 124 -9.19 6.48 -6.14
N THR A 125 -8.41 6.16 -5.11
CA THR A 125 -7.19 6.91 -4.77
C THR A 125 -5.98 6.27 -5.43
N SER A 126 -5.41 6.96 -6.42
CA SER A 126 -4.19 6.53 -7.10
C SER A 126 -2.96 6.82 -6.24
N LEU A 127 -1.86 6.14 -6.54
CA LEU A 127 -0.56 6.34 -5.91
C LEU A 127 -0.03 7.74 -6.20
N LYS A 128 -0.34 8.29 -7.39
CA LYS A 128 0.00 9.67 -7.74
C LYS A 128 -0.68 10.69 -6.82
N ASP A 129 -1.98 10.51 -6.55
CA ASP A 129 -2.75 11.45 -5.71
C ASP A 129 -2.12 11.63 -4.32
N VAL A 130 -1.67 10.52 -3.73
CA VAL A 130 -1.04 10.52 -2.40
C VAL A 130 0.45 10.91 -2.44
N ALA A 131 1.16 10.68 -3.55
CA ALA A 131 2.55 11.12 -3.70
C ALA A 131 2.63 12.64 -3.89
N ASP A 132 1.69 13.23 -4.64
CA ASP A 132 1.62 14.67 -4.87
C ASP A 132 1.34 15.47 -3.60
N SER A 133 0.47 14.97 -2.73
CA SER A 133 0.19 15.65 -1.45
C SER A 133 1.43 15.76 -0.56
N VAL A 134 2.31 14.75 -0.61
CA VAL A 134 3.61 14.79 0.09
C VAL A 134 4.55 15.79 -0.58
N ASN A 135 4.63 15.81 -1.92
CA ASN A 135 5.51 16.70 -2.68
C ASN A 135 5.15 18.18 -2.52
N VAL A 136 3.86 18.50 -2.41
CA VAL A 136 3.36 19.86 -2.19
C VAL A 136 3.47 20.27 -0.71
N GLY A 137 3.92 19.38 0.17
CA GLY A 137 4.09 19.64 1.60
C GLY A 137 2.79 19.74 2.39
N SER A 138 1.66 19.31 1.79
CA SER A 138 0.36 19.27 2.45
C SER A 138 0.16 18.00 3.29
N SER A 139 1.08 17.04 3.18
CA SER A 139 1.09 15.78 3.94
C SER A 139 2.52 15.33 4.26
N PHE A 140 2.69 14.62 5.37
CA PHE A 140 4.00 14.12 5.81
C PHE A 140 3.99 12.58 5.86
N LEU A 141 5.06 11.97 5.33
CA LEU A 141 5.38 10.60 5.68
C LEU A 141 5.99 10.57 7.08
N LYS A 142 5.80 9.45 7.78
CA LYS A 142 6.26 9.28 9.15
C LYS A 142 7.79 9.39 9.19
N ILE A 143 8.28 10.53 9.66
CA ILE A 143 9.70 10.78 9.95
C ILE A 143 10.13 9.94 11.16
#